data_AF-A0A945TIY5-F1
#
_entry.id   AF-A0A945TIY5-F1
#
_cell.length_a   1.000
_cell.length_b   1.000
_cell.length_c   1.000
_cell.angle_alpha   90.00
_cell.angle_beta   90.00
_cell.angle_gamma   90.00
#
_symmetry.space_group_name_H-M   'P 1'
#
loop_
_entity.id
_entity.type
_entity.pdbx_description
1 polymer ?
#
loop_
_entity_poly.entity_id
_entity_poly.type
_entity_poly.pdbx_seq_one_letter_code
_entity_poly.pdbx_strand_id
1 'polypeptide(L)'
;MGFIAVTLIFLQSTPDVFWAVTSGFSESPSTYIVALLSALGFFLVFLVSKGVPLSRIQGLWIVYLLYISIVEELAFRLFLPMVIEPSAGFLSAIAMSNFLFALLHYFTLRWKWKNCVFVFLGGIGLSRLLENSGDLALLVLVHFVATFLNTPSPPGTSTLAKGPE
;
A
#
# COMPACT_ATOMS: atom_id res chain seq x y z
N MET A 1 -0.01 -9.89 -6.39
CA MET A 1 0.42 -8.48 -6.60
C MET A 1 1.94 -8.37 -6.72
N GLY A 2 2.74 -8.97 -5.84
CA GLY A 2 4.20 -8.99 -6.00
C GLY A 2 4.71 -9.52 -7.36
N PHE A 3 4.13 -10.60 -7.89
CA PHE A 3 4.45 -11.07 -9.25
C PHE A 3 4.20 -10.03 -10.33
N ILE A 4 3.07 -9.29 -10.23
CA ILE A 4 2.72 -8.21 -11.18
C ILE A 4 3.78 -7.11 -11.11
N ALA A 5 4.18 -6.69 -9.90
CA ALA A 5 5.23 -5.70 -9.71
C ALA A 5 6.53 -6.13 -10.41
N VAL A 6 6.97 -7.37 -10.18
CA VAL A 6 8.19 -7.93 -10.77
C VAL A 6 8.09 -7.99 -12.30
N THR A 7 6.99 -8.49 -12.85
CA THR A 7 6.78 -8.54 -14.31
C THR A 7 6.82 -7.15 -14.92
N LEU A 8 6.16 -6.16 -14.30
CA LEU A 8 6.14 -4.80 -14.80
C LEU A 8 7.53 -4.15 -14.72
N ILE A 9 8.28 -4.36 -13.63
CA ILE A 9 9.69 -3.93 -13.52
C ILE A 9 10.53 -4.49 -14.67
N PHE A 10 10.36 -5.76 -15.03
CA PHE A 10 11.09 -6.35 -16.16
C PHE A 10 10.64 -5.84 -17.53
N LEU A 11 9.36 -5.45 -17.66
CA LEU A 11 8.82 -4.86 -18.89
C LEU A 11 9.25 -3.40 -19.07
N GLN A 12 9.54 -2.68 -17.98
CA GLN A 12 9.94 -1.28 -18.01
C GLN A 12 11.46 -1.12 -18.03
N SER A 13 11.95 -0.55 -19.12
CA SER A 13 13.34 -0.19 -19.32
C SER A 13 13.68 1.23 -18.83
N THR A 14 12.77 1.90 -18.12
CA THR A 14 12.88 3.33 -17.77
C THR A 14 13.19 3.55 -16.29
N PRO A 15 14.47 3.46 -15.88
CA PRO A 15 14.87 3.75 -14.51
C PRO A 15 14.61 5.21 -14.11
N ASP A 16 14.62 6.15 -15.06
CA ASP A 16 14.54 7.59 -14.78
C ASP A 16 13.27 7.99 -14.05
N VAL A 17 12.12 7.42 -14.42
CA VAL A 17 10.85 7.73 -13.74
C VAL A 17 10.85 7.21 -12.31
N PHE A 18 11.42 6.03 -12.07
CA PHE A 18 11.56 5.49 -10.72
C PHE A 18 12.48 6.37 -9.87
N TRP A 19 13.60 6.82 -10.41
CA TRP A 19 14.52 7.74 -9.72
C TRP A 19 13.86 9.09 -9.45
N ALA A 20 13.08 9.61 -10.38
CA ALA A 20 12.33 10.86 -10.18
C ALA A 20 11.36 10.74 -9.00
N VAL A 21 10.56 9.67 -8.94
CA VAL A 21 9.56 9.50 -7.86
C VAL A 21 10.14 9.05 -6.52
N THR A 22 11.43 8.73 -6.47
CA THR A 22 12.16 8.38 -5.22
C THR A 22 13.19 9.44 -4.82
N SER A 23 13.34 10.49 -5.61
CA SER A 23 14.31 11.58 -5.37
C SER A 23 14.17 12.20 -3.97
N GLY A 24 12.94 12.49 -3.53
CA GLY A 24 12.70 13.02 -2.18
C GLY A 24 13.26 12.13 -1.06
N PHE A 25 13.11 10.81 -1.20
CA PHE A 25 13.69 9.84 -0.27
C PHE A 25 15.22 9.85 -0.29
N SER A 26 15.82 9.93 -1.48
CA SER A 26 17.27 9.99 -1.64
C SER A 26 17.88 11.29 -1.09
N GLU A 27 17.18 12.42 -1.25
CA GLU A 27 17.65 13.74 -0.80
C GLU A 27 17.46 13.95 0.70
N SER A 28 16.37 13.44 1.27
CA SER A 28 16.01 13.65 2.68
C SER A 28 15.61 12.36 3.41
N PRO A 29 16.48 11.33 3.44
CA PRO A 29 16.13 10.01 3.99
C PRO A 29 15.74 10.06 5.47
N SER A 30 16.28 11.00 6.24
CA SER A 30 15.96 11.19 7.65
C SER A 30 14.47 11.50 7.89
N THR A 31 13.84 12.28 7.02
CA THR A 31 12.40 12.61 7.11
C THR A 31 11.54 11.36 7.01
N TYR A 32 11.85 10.47 6.08
CA TYR A 32 11.10 9.22 5.89
C TYR A 32 11.38 8.21 7.00
N ILE A 33 12.61 8.17 7.53
CA ILE A 33 12.93 7.37 8.72
C ILE A 33 12.10 7.83 9.90
N VAL A 34 12.03 9.15 10.15
CA VAL A 34 11.20 9.70 11.23
C VAL A 34 9.71 9.41 11.01
N ALA A 35 9.21 9.55 9.78
CA ALA A 35 7.82 9.23 9.44
C ALA A 35 7.52 7.73 9.64
N LEU A 36 8.41 6.84 9.22
CA LEU A 36 8.30 5.40 9.42
C LEU A 36 8.30 5.04 10.91
N LEU A 37 9.25 5.59 11.69
CA LEU A 37 9.30 5.38 13.13
C LEU A 37 8.04 5.91 13.83
N SER A 38 7.50 7.04 13.35
CA SER A 38 6.24 7.59 13.86
C SER A 38 5.06 6.67 13.56
N ALA A 39 4.98 6.12 12.35
CA ALA A 39 3.96 5.14 11.97
C ALA A 39 4.09 3.85 12.81
N LEU A 40 5.31 3.34 13.00
CA LEU A 40 5.56 2.16 13.85
C LEU A 40 5.18 2.43 15.32
N GLY A 41 5.54 3.61 15.85
CA GLY A 41 5.12 4.03 17.19
C GLY A 41 3.59 4.07 17.32
N PHE A 42 2.90 4.64 16.33
CA PHE A 42 1.44 4.62 16.25
C PHE A 42 0.89 3.19 16.23
N PHE A 43 1.47 2.27 15.45
CA PHE A 43 1.03 0.88 15.40
C PHE A 43 1.19 0.18 16.74
N LEU A 44 2.31 0.38 17.43
CA LEU A 44 2.54 -0.19 18.75
C LEU A 44 1.49 0.30 19.76
N VAL A 45 1.25 1.62 19.80
CA VAL A 45 0.21 2.22 20.66
C VAL A 45 -1.17 1.65 20.31
N PHE A 46 -1.49 1.55 19.02
CA PHE A 46 -2.76 0.98 18.54
C PHE A 46 -2.92 -0.48 19.00
N LEU A 47 -1.91 -1.34 18.78
CA LEU A 47 -1.96 -2.75 19.15
C LEU A 47 -2.11 -2.94 20.66
N VAL A 48 -1.32 -2.22 21.46
CA VAL A 48 -1.42 -2.26 22.93
C VAL A 48 -2.79 -1.79 23.39
N SER A 49 -3.33 -0.71 22.82
CA SER A 49 -4.68 -0.20 23.14
C SER A 49 -5.80 -1.20 22.81
N LYS A 50 -5.55 -2.13 21.87
CA LYS A 50 -6.47 -3.19 21.47
C LYS A 50 -6.17 -4.53 22.15
N GLY A 51 -5.22 -4.58 23.08
CA GLY A 51 -4.83 -5.82 23.78
C GLY A 51 -4.19 -6.87 22.86
N VAL A 52 -3.65 -6.46 21.71
CA VAL A 52 -3.01 -7.39 20.76
C VAL A 52 -1.59 -7.68 21.23
N PRO A 53 -1.20 -8.96 21.39
CA PRO A 53 0.13 -9.31 21.88
C PRO A 53 1.22 -8.95 20.87
N LEU A 54 2.26 -8.24 21.34
CA LEU A 54 3.45 -7.88 20.57
C LEU A 54 4.41 -9.07 20.44
N SER A 55 3.99 -10.09 19.70
CA SER A 55 4.77 -11.29 19.43
C SER A 55 5.69 -11.14 18.20
N ARG A 56 6.64 -12.07 18.04
CA ARG A 56 7.46 -12.15 16.81
C ARG A 56 6.59 -12.26 15.55
N ILE A 57 5.48 -12.99 15.62
CA ILE A 57 4.55 -13.16 14.49
C ILE A 57 3.89 -11.82 14.16
N GLN A 58 3.49 -11.04 15.17
CA GLN A 58 2.93 -9.69 14.96
C GLN A 58 3.97 -8.74 14.34
N GLY A 59 5.24 -8.82 14.75
CA GLY A 59 6.33 -8.06 14.13
C GLY A 59 6.53 -8.43 12.66
N LEU A 60 6.57 -9.74 12.35
CA LEU A 60 6.66 -10.24 10.96
C LEU A 60 5.43 -9.83 10.13
N TRP A 61 4.26 -9.76 10.75
CA TRP A 61 3.04 -9.28 10.10
C TRP A 61 3.18 -7.82 9.68
N ILE A 62 3.65 -6.93 10.56
CA ILE A 62 3.90 -5.51 10.22
C ILE A 62 4.91 -5.38 9.07
N VAL A 63 6.00 -6.17 9.10
CA VAL A 63 6.98 -6.19 7.99
C VAL A 63 6.34 -6.65 6.68
N TYR A 64 5.49 -7.68 6.74
CA TYR A 64 4.73 -8.14 5.58
C TYR A 64 3.78 -7.06 5.05
N LEU A 65 3.10 -6.30 5.93
CA LEU A 65 2.25 -5.19 5.52
C LEU A 65 3.03 -4.06 4.83
N LEU A 66 4.26 -3.77 5.28
CA LEU A 66 5.15 -2.82 4.60
C LEU A 66 5.52 -3.33 3.21
N TYR A 67 5.93 -4.60 3.11
CA TYR A 67 6.27 -5.22 1.84
C TYR A 67 5.11 -5.16 0.83
N ILE A 68 3.88 -5.53 1.23
CA ILE A 68 2.74 -5.46 0.31
C ILE A 68 2.43 -4.03 -0.11
N SER A 69 2.56 -3.05 0.78
CA SER A 69 2.36 -1.64 0.46
C SER A 69 3.35 -1.15 -0.59
N ILE A 70 4.63 -1.55 -0.48
CA ILE A 70 5.66 -1.22 -1.49
C ILE A 70 5.30 -1.82 -2.86
N VAL A 71 5.05 -3.13 -2.92
CA VAL A 71 4.84 -3.80 -4.22
C VAL A 71 3.52 -3.39 -4.88
N GLU A 72 2.50 -3.07 -4.10
CA GLU A 72 1.22 -2.61 -4.63
C GLU A 72 1.31 -1.20 -5.20
N GLU A 73 1.99 -0.27 -4.53
CA GLU A 73 2.18 1.08 -5.07
C GLU A 73 3.09 1.08 -6.30
N LEU A 74 4.17 0.28 -6.30
CA LEU A 74 5.00 0.09 -7.49
C LEU A 74 4.17 -0.46 -8.66
N ALA A 75 3.43 -1.54 -8.45
CA ALA A 75 2.67 -2.17 -9.52
C ALA A 75 1.56 -1.27 -10.05
N PHE A 76 0.70 -0.74 -9.18
CA PHE A 76 -0.58 -0.16 -9.58
C PHE A 76 -0.58 1.37 -9.67
N ARG A 77 0.38 2.07 -9.03
CA ARG A 77 0.41 3.54 -9.06
C ARG A 77 1.53 4.07 -9.94
N LEU A 78 2.64 3.35 -10.02
CA LEU A 78 3.74 3.72 -10.90
C LEU A 78 3.68 2.98 -12.23
N PHE A 79 3.81 1.66 -12.19
CA PHE A 79 4.21 0.92 -13.37
C PHE A 79 3.07 0.57 -14.32
N LEU A 80 1.94 0.05 -13.81
CA LEU A 80 0.80 -0.31 -14.64
C LEU A 80 0.17 0.91 -15.34
N PRO A 81 -0.03 2.07 -14.67
CA PRO A 81 -0.49 3.28 -15.36
C PRO A 81 0.43 3.69 -16.51
N MET A 82 1.75 3.64 -16.33
CA MET A 82 2.73 3.98 -17.37
C MET A 82 2.64 3.05 -18.60
N VAL A 83 2.29 1.78 -18.41
CA VAL A 83 2.05 0.85 -19.54
C VAL A 83 0.77 1.19 -20.30
N ILE A 84 -0.28 1.64 -19.60
CA ILE A 84 -1.60 1.90 -20.17
C ILE A 84 -1.67 3.29 -20.82
N GLU A 85 -1.04 4.29 -20.20
CA GLU A 85 -1.14 5.71 -20.55
C GLU A 85 -0.87 6.02 -22.03
N PRO A 86 0.17 5.49 -22.69
CA PRO A 86 0.44 5.78 -24.10
C PRO A 86 -0.71 5.38 -25.04
N SER A 87 -1.55 4.43 -24.62
CA SER A 87 -2.65 3.90 -25.45
C SER A 87 -4.02 4.48 -25.09
N ALA A 88 -4.25 4.86 -23.84
CA ALA A 88 -5.58 5.23 -23.33
C ALA A 88 -5.65 6.65 -22.74
N GLY A 89 -4.52 7.34 -22.59
CA GLY A 89 -4.39 8.61 -21.90
C GLY A 89 -4.34 8.48 -20.38
N PHE A 90 -3.84 9.54 -19.73
CA PHE A 90 -3.54 9.58 -18.30
C PHE A 90 -4.72 9.21 -17.39
N LEU A 91 -5.87 9.87 -17.56
CA LEU A 91 -7.05 9.61 -16.72
C LEU A 91 -7.55 8.16 -16.85
N SER A 92 -7.56 7.63 -18.06
CA SER A 92 -7.97 6.26 -18.34
C SER A 92 -7.00 5.25 -17.73
N ALA A 93 -5.70 5.54 -17.76
CA ALA A 93 -4.67 4.69 -17.16
C ALA A 93 -4.82 4.60 -15.64
N ILE A 94 -5.07 5.73 -14.97
CA ILE A 94 -5.37 5.77 -13.53
C ILE A 94 -6.64 4.99 -13.21
N ALA A 95 -7.74 5.24 -13.94
CA ALA A 95 -9.01 4.59 -13.69
C ALA A 95 -8.91 3.07 -13.91
N MET A 96 -8.29 2.64 -15.00
CA MET A 96 -8.13 1.22 -15.34
C MET A 96 -7.22 0.49 -14.34
N SER A 97 -6.09 1.09 -13.97
CA SER A 97 -5.19 0.50 -12.98
C SER A 97 -5.88 0.31 -11.62
N ASN A 98 -6.60 1.33 -11.15
CA ASN A 98 -7.34 1.25 -9.88
C ASN A 98 -8.52 0.26 -9.95
N PHE A 99 -9.17 0.14 -11.11
CA PHE A 99 -10.20 -0.87 -11.32
C PHE A 99 -9.63 -2.28 -11.22
N LEU A 100 -8.51 -2.57 -11.89
CA LEU A 100 -7.81 -3.85 -11.80
C LEU A 100 -7.33 -4.15 -10.37
N PHE A 101 -6.79 -3.14 -9.68
CA PHE A 101 -6.38 -3.25 -8.28
C PHE A 101 -7.54 -3.64 -7.36
N ALA A 102 -8.70 -2.98 -7.52
CA ALA A 102 -9.91 -3.27 -6.75
C ALA A 102 -10.49 -4.65 -7.06
N LEU A 103 -10.44 -5.10 -8.32
CA LEU A 103 -10.84 -6.44 -8.73
C LEU A 103 -9.97 -7.52 -8.09
N LEU A 104 -8.65 -7.34 -8.06
CA LEU A 104 -7.77 -8.28 -7.37
C LEU A 104 -8.06 -8.32 -5.87
N HIS A 105 -8.39 -7.16 -5.29
CA HIS A 105 -8.80 -7.06 -3.90
C HIS A 105 -10.14 -7.70 -3.58
N TYR A 106 -10.97 -8.00 -4.57
CA TYR A 106 -12.19 -8.77 -4.36
C TYR A 106 -11.87 -10.15 -3.76
N PHE A 107 -10.81 -10.80 -4.25
CA PHE A 107 -10.37 -12.10 -3.75
C PHE A 107 -9.64 -11.97 -2.40
N THR A 108 -8.75 -10.97 -2.25
CA THR A 108 -7.93 -10.82 -1.04
C THR A 108 -8.72 -10.28 0.16
N LEU A 109 -9.79 -9.50 -0.08
CA LEU A 109 -10.66 -8.93 0.96
C LEU A 109 -11.97 -9.72 1.17
N ARG A 110 -11.92 -11.03 0.91
CA ARG A 110 -12.98 -12.01 1.25
C ARG A 110 -14.31 -11.75 0.54
N TRP A 111 -14.28 -11.44 -0.76
CA TRP A 111 -15.46 -11.42 -1.64
C TRP A 111 -16.51 -10.36 -1.27
N LYS A 112 -16.09 -9.28 -0.60
CA LYS A 112 -16.98 -8.18 -0.20
C LYS A 112 -16.89 -7.02 -1.19
N TRP A 113 -17.89 -6.87 -2.04
CA TRP A 113 -17.97 -5.78 -3.03
C TRP A 113 -17.75 -4.37 -2.43
N LYS A 114 -18.29 -4.11 -1.24
CA LYS A 114 -18.11 -2.81 -0.55
C LYS A 114 -16.63 -2.48 -0.33
N ASN A 115 -15.80 -3.48 -0.01
CA ASN A 115 -14.37 -3.29 0.18
C ASN A 115 -13.69 -2.92 -1.14
N CYS A 116 -14.11 -3.49 -2.27
CA CYS A 116 -13.60 -3.14 -3.58
C CYS A 116 -13.89 -1.68 -3.95
N VAL A 117 -15.07 -1.16 -3.59
CA VAL A 117 -15.39 0.26 -3.81
C VAL A 117 -14.46 1.17 -3.00
N PHE A 118 -14.23 0.85 -1.71
CA PHE A 118 -13.28 1.60 -0.90
C PHE A 118 -11.84 1.51 -1.42
N VAL A 119 -11.41 0.33 -1.85
CA VAL A 119 -10.08 0.12 -2.45
C VAL A 119 -9.93 0.91 -3.75
N PHE A 120 -10.96 0.93 -4.59
CA PHE A 120 -10.96 1.72 -5.82
C PHE A 120 -10.83 3.22 -5.50
N LEU A 121 -11.71 3.76 -4.66
CA LEU A 121 -11.70 5.18 -4.30
C LEU A 121 -10.43 5.59 -3.55
N GLY A 122 -9.97 4.78 -2.60
CA GLY A 122 -8.70 5.00 -1.91
C GLY A 122 -7.53 4.96 -2.89
N GLY A 123 -7.58 4.07 -3.86
CA GLY A 123 -6.61 3.99 -4.93
C GLY A 123 -6.56 5.22 -5.84
N ILE A 124 -7.72 5.80 -6.19
CA ILE A 124 -7.79 7.09 -6.90
C ILE A 124 -7.18 8.21 -6.05
N GLY A 125 -7.46 8.22 -4.74
CA GLY A 125 -6.86 9.17 -3.79
C GLY A 125 -5.34 9.06 -3.73
N LEU A 126 -4.81 7.82 -3.70
CA LEU A 126 -3.37 7.55 -3.75
C LEU A 126 -2.76 7.97 -5.10
N SER A 127 -3.41 7.70 -6.23
CA SER A 127 -2.96 8.21 -7.53
C SER A 127 -2.88 9.73 -7.58
N ARG A 128 -3.85 10.44 -6.99
CA ARG A 128 -3.81 11.91 -6.85
C ARG A 128 -2.71 12.38 -5.90
N LEU A 129 -2.44 11.65 -4.82
CA LEU A 129 -1.33 11.97 -3.92
C LEU A 129 -0.01 11.88 -4.68
N LEU A 130 0.23 10.81 -5.43
CA LEU A 130 1.45 10.64 -6.24
C LEU A 130 1.57 11.72 -7.32
N GLU A 131 0.48 12.07 -7.99
CA GLU A 131 0.46 13.15 -9.01
C GLU A 131 0.89 14.50 -8.40
N ASN A 132 0.40 14.81 -7.19
CA ASN A 132 0.66 16.10 -6.55
C ASN A 132 2.01 16.16 -5.81
N SER A 133 2.47 15.05 -5.23
CA SER A 133 3.72 15.02 -4.46
C SER A 133 4.93 14.62 -5.31
N GLY A 134 4.72 13.85 -6.37
CA GLY A 134 5.80 13.17 -7.09
C GLY A 134 6.58 12.19 -6.22
N ASP A 135 6.04 11.75 -5.08
CA ASP A 135 6.79 11.03 -4.04
C ASP A 135 6.18 9.66 -3.74
N LEU A 136 6.85 8.62 -4.24
CA LEU A 136 6.47 7.23 -4.04
C LEU A 136 6.72 6.75 -2.60
N ALA A 137 7.76 7.25 -1.93
CA ALA A 137 8.07 6.83 -0.57
C ALA A 137 7.01 7.33 0.42
N LEU A 138 6.54 8.58 0.23
CA LEU A 138 5.38 9.12 0.94
C LEU A 138 4.13 8.28 0.67
N LEU A 139 3.87 7.95 -0.60
CA LEU A 139 2.72 7.14 -0.99
C LEU A 139 2.71 5.78 -0.30
N VAL A 140 3.85 5.09 -0.29
CA VAL A 140 4.05 3.81 0.40
C VAL A 140 3.81 3.95 1.90
N LEU A 141 4.27 5.04 2.55
CA LEU A 141 4.03 5.27 3.98
C LEU A 141 2.54 5.47 4.29
N VAL A 142 1.84 6.26 3.49
CA VAL A 142 0.39 6.48 3.64
C VAL A 142 -0.37 5.17 3.43
N HIS A 143 -0.03 4.42 2.39
CA HIS A 143 -0.65 3.12 2.14
C HIS A 143 -0.33 2.13 3.27
N PHE A 144 0.89 2.11 3.78
CA PHE A 144 1.27 1.23 4.89
C PHE A 144 0.43 1.45 6.15
N VAL A 145 0.13 2.71 6.49
CA VAL A 145 -0.79 3.05 7.58
C VAL A 145 -2.21 2.56 7.29
N ALA A 146 -2.73 2.79 6.08
CA ALA A 146 -4.06 2.34 5.69
C ALA A 146 -4.19 0.81 5.72
N THR A 147 -3.18 0.10 5.20
CA THR A 147 -3.07 -1.35 5.20
C THR A 147 -3.05 -1.89 6.62
N PHE A 148 -2.25 -1.31 7.51
CA PHE A 148 -2.23 -1.68 8.93
C PHE A 148 -3.59 -1.50 9.60
N LEU A 149 -4.26 -0.36 9.40
CA LEU A 149 -5.56 -0.10 10.02
C LEU A 149 -6.65 -1.07 9.53
N ASN A 150 -6.56 -1.51 8.27
CA ASN A 150 -7.50 -2.48 7.71
C ASN A 150 -7.24 -3.91 8.21
N THR A 151 -5.97 -4.28 8.42
CA THR A 151 -5.58 -5.63 8.84
C THR A 151 -4.50 -5.60 9.93
N PRO A 152 -4.82 -5.10 11.14
CA PRO A 152 -3.80 -4.86 12.18
C PRO A 152 -3.19 -6.13 12.78
N SER A 153 -3.82 -7.29 12.58
CA SER A 153 -3.37 -8.58 13.12
C SER A 153 -3.35 -9.67 12.05
N PRO A 154 -2.44 -10.66 12.17
CA PRO A 154 -2.36 -11.77 11.23
C PRO A 154 -3.64 -12.63 11.24
N PRO A 155 -3.93 -13.36 10.15
CA PRO A 155 -5.04 -14.31 10.12
C PRO A 155 -4.87 -15.39 11.20
N GLY A 156 -5.98 -15.81 11.82
CA GLY A 156 -5.97 -16.91 12.79
C GLY A 156 -5.60 -16.52 14.22
N THR A 157 -5.13 -15.29 14.48
CA THR A 157 -5.15 -14.73 15.83
C THR A 157 -6.54 -14.19 16.10
N SER A 158 -7.46 -15.07 16.49
CA SER A 158 -8.75 -14.65 17.06
C SER A 158 -8.48 -13.79 18.28
N THR A 159 -8.82 -12.51 18.19
CA THR A 159 -8.99 -11.66 19.37
C THR A 159 -10.19 -12.24 20.14
N LEU A 160 -9.92 -13.21 21.01
CA LEU A 160 -10.85 -13.62 22.06
C LEU A 160 -10.97 -12.45 23.03
N ALA A 161 -11.82 -11.49 22.69
CA ALA A 161 -12.63 -10.81 23.66
C ALA A 161 -14.07 -11.28 23.40
N LYS A 162 -14.40 -12.49 23.88
CA LYS A 162 -15.79 -12.79 24.20
C LYS A 162 -16.19 -11.78 25.28
N GLY A 163 -17.05 -10.83 24.93
CA GLY A 163 -17.79 -10.09 25.94
C GLY A 163 -18.66 -11.07 26.74
N PRO A 164 -18.96 -10.78 28.02
CA PRO A 164 -19.88 -11.62 28.78
C PRO A 164 -21.27 -11.55 28.14
N GLU A 165 -21.82 -12.72 27.82
CA GLU A 165 -23.26 -12.92 27.55
C GLU A 165 -24.05 -12.88 28.87
#